data_AF-A0A559RA02-F1
#
_entry.id   AF-A0A559RA02-F1
#
_cell.length_a   1.000
_cell.length_b   1.000
_cell.length_c   1.000
_cell.angle_alpha   90.00
_cell.angle_beta   90.00
_cell.angle_gamma   90.00
#
_symmetry.space_group_name_H-M   'P 1'
#
loop_
_entity.id
_entity.type
_entity.pdbx_description
1 polymer ?
#
loop_
_entity_poly.entity_id
_entity_poly.type
_entity_poly.pdbx_seq_one_letter_code
_entity_poly.pdbx_strand_id
1 'polypeptide(L)'
;MKYLDFSINGRVQNLMVDVFDAISKSNAPQLKINEILETRSIFELVFEIVNSTGFYSQDENFNLIKALNIDTDNDNFEDALYATWITMGNNLNTSKTQEEFNAKFALFVPIILKKMEAIRRIAV
;
A
#
# COMPACT_ATOMS: atom_id res chain seq x y z
N MET A 1 -6.89 -15.07 3.88
CA MET A 1 -6.25 -13.83 4.36
C MET A 1 -6.86 -13.51 5.70
N LYS A 2 -6.04 -13.15 6.69
CA LYS A 2 -6.54 -12.66 7.98
C LYS A 2 -6.81 -11.16 7.90
N TYR A 3 -7.87 -10.71 8.55
CA TYR A 3 -8.24 -9.30 8.59
C TYR A 3 -7.49 -8.53 9.68
N LEU A 4 -7.55 -7.21 9.59
CA LEU A 4 -7.01 -6.31 10.61
C LEU A 4 -7.74 -6.50 11.94
N ASP A 5 -7.02 -6.27 13.03
CA ASP A 5 -7.63 -6.16 14.35
C ASP A 5 -8.70 -5.06 14.36
N PHE A 6 -9.85 -5.34 14.98
CA PHE A 6 -10.99 -4.43 15.03
C PHE A 6 -10.61 -3.06 15.61
N SER A 7 -9.70 -3.03 16.59
CA SER A 7 -9.24 -1.80 17.25
C SER A 7 -8.50 -0.83 16.32
N ILE A 8 -7.90 -1.31 15.22
CA ILE A 8 -7.16 -0.48 14.26
C ILE A 8 -7.90 -0.27 12.94
N ASN A 9 -8.95 -1.04 12.67
CA ASN A 9 -9.59 -1.14 11.36
C ASN A 9 -10.08 0.24 10.85
N GLY A 10 -10.83 0.98 11.69
CA GLY A 10 -11.31 2.32 11.34
C GLY A 10 -10.19 3.35 11.15
N ARG A 11 -9.08 3.22 11.89
CA ARG A 11 -7.93 4.11 11.75
C ARG A 11 -7.19 3.87 10.43
N VAL A 12 -6.99 2.61 10.06
CA VAL A 12 -6.40 2.24 8.76
C VAL A 12 -7.28 2.70 7.61
N GLN A 13 -8.61 2.57 7.74
CA GLN A 13 -9.55 3.05 6.73
C GLN A 13 -9.44 4.56 6.50
N ASN A 14 -9.38 5.37 7.56
CA ASN A 14 -9.26 6.82 7.42
C ASN A 14 -7.95 7.21 6.72
N LEU A 15 -6.83 6.60 7.11
CA LEU A 15 -5.53 6.87 6.48
C LEU A 15 -5.50 6.45 5.01
N MET A 16 -6.15 5.33 4.69
CA MET A 16 -6.31 4.88 3.31
C MET A 16 -7.13 5.88 2.48
N VAL A 17 -8.21 6.43 3.04
CA VAL A 17 -8.97 7.52 2.39
C VAL A 17 -8.06 8.73 2.16
N ASP A 18 -7.25 9.13 3.15
CA ASP A 18 -6.31 10.23 3.00
C ASP A 18 -5.31 10.02 1.85
N VAL A 19 -4.84 8.78 1.63
CA VAL A 19 -3.98 8.43 0.48
C VAL A 19 -4.71 8.63 -0.85
N PHE A 20 -5.93 8.10 -0.98
CA PHE A 20 -6.71 8.25 -2.22
C PHE A 20 -7.10 9.70 -2.49
N ASP A 21 -7.45 10.46 -1.46
CA ASP A 21 -7.77 11.88 -1.56
C ASP A 21 -6.53 12.71 -1.95
N ALA A 22 -5.35 12.39 -1.41
CA ALA A 22 -4.11 13.07 -1.78
C ALA A 22 -3.77 12.85 -3.26
N ILE A 23 -3.90 11.60 -3.73
CA ILE A 23 -3.58 11.23 -5.11
C ILE A 23 -4.62 11.75 -6.11
N SER A 24 -5.91 11.72 -5.76
CA SER A 24 -7.01 12.17 -6.65
C SER A 24 -7.12 13.69 -6.80
N LYS A 25 -6.51 14.48 -5.91
CA LYS A 25 -6.46 15.96 -6.01
C LYS A 25 -5.65 16.46 -7.19
N SER A 26 -4.85 15.61 -7.83
CA SER A 26 -4.17 15.98 -9.05
C SER A 26 -5.15 16.04 -10.21
N ASN A 27 -5.36 17.24 -10.76
CA ASN A 27 -6.10 17.43 -12.01
C ASN A 27 -5.30 16.97 -13.25
N ALA A 28 -4.20 16.23 -13.06
CA ALA A 28 -3.40 15.73 -14.16
C ALA A 28 -4.12 14.58 -14.89
N PRO A 29 -4.06 14.53 -16.23
CA PRO A 29 -4.66 13.44 -17.02
C PRO A 29 -3.98 12.07 -16.80
N GLN A 30 -2.80 12.07 -16.18
CA GLN A 30 -2.05 10.86 -15.81
C GLN A 30 -1.47 11.05 -14.41
N LEU A 31 -1.60 10.01 -13.59
CA LEU A 31 -1.01 9.91 -12.26
C LEU A 31 0.52 10.07 -12.38
N LYS A 32 1.08 11.04 -11.66
CA LYS A 32 2.52 11.24 -11.57
C LYS A 32 3.08 10.44 -10.40
N ILE A 33 4.28 9.87 -10.57
CA ILE A 33 4.98 9.15 -9.50
C ILE A 33 5.12 9.99 -8.23
N ASN A 34 5.40 11.29 -8.37
CA ASN A 34 5.50 12.21 -7.24
C ASN A 34 4.24 12.27 -6.39
N GLU A 35 3.05 12.12 -6.98
CA GLU A 35 1.78 12.14 -6.24
C GLU A 35 1.65 10.91 -5.34
N ILE A 36 2.17 9.76 -5.78
CA ILE A 36 2.27 8.57 -4.92
C ILE A 36 3.33 8.82 -3.84
N LEU A 37 4.52 9.33 -4.21
CA LEU A 37 5.62 9.58 -3.25
C LEU A 37 5.24 10.56 -2.13
N GLU A 38 4.41 11.57 -2.41
CA GLU A 38 3.91 12.54 -1.43
C GLU A 38 3.09 11.88 -0.30
N THR A 39 2.50 10.71 -0.55
CA THR A 39 1.72 9.95 0.44
C THR A 39 2.55 9.06 1.36
N ARG A 40 3.89 9.06 1.22
CA ARG A 40 4.80 8.18 1.98
C ARG A 40 4.57 8.22 3.49
N SER A 41 4.42 9.40 4.07
CA SER A 41 4.24 9.55 5.52
C SER A 41 2.95 8.88 6.02
N ILE A 42 1.91 8.84 5.20
CA ILE A 42 0.64 8.17 5.52
C ILE A 42 0.87 6.64 5.47
N PHE A 43 1.58 6.14 4.45
CA PHE A 43 1.94 4.72 4.38
C PHE A 43 2.82 4.28 5.56
N GLU A 44 3.79 5.09 5.98
CA GLU A 44 4.64 4.82 7.15
C GLU A 44 3.79 4.71 8.42
N LEU A 45 2.85 5.63 8.62
CA LEU A 45 1.93 5.59 9.76
C LEU A 45 1.03 4.34 9.75
N VAL A 46 0.49 3.96 8.58
CA VAL A 46 -0.29 2.72 8.46
C VAL A 46 0.58 1.51 8.79
N PHE A 47 1.81 1.46 8.28
CA PHE A 47 2.72 0.36 8.56
C PHE A 47 2.97 0.21 10.06
N GLU A 48 3.26 1.30 10.77
CA GLU A 48 3.48 1.28 12.22
C GLU A 48 2.27 0.71 12.99
N ILE A 49 1.06 1.19 12.68
CA ILE A 49 -0.19 0.76 13.30
C ILE A 49 -0.46 -0.71 13.04
N VAL A 50 -0.29 -1.17 11.80
CA VAL A 50 -0.57 -2.55 11.41
C VAL A 50 0.48 -3.49 11.98
N ASN A 51 1.76 -3.10 11.94
CA ASN A 51 2.87 -3.89 12.44
C ASN A 51 2.78 -4.14 13.95
N SER A 52 2.26 -3.18 14.73
CA SER A 52 2.08 -3.37 16.18
C SER A 52 1.07 -4.47 16.55
N THR A 53 0.28 -4.96 15.60
CA THR A 53 -0.69 -6.06 15.81
C THR A 53 -0.13 -7.43 15.41
N GLY A 54 1.07 -7.49 14.83
CA GLY A 54 1.65 -8.72 14.28
C GLY A 54 1.01 -9.19 12.97
N PHE A 55 0.13 -8.40 12.35
CA PHE A 55 -0.56 -8.73 11.10
C PHE A 55 0.37 -9.21 9.98
N TYR A 56 1.53 -8.55 9.80
CA TYR A 56 2.52 -8.89 8.77
C TYR A 56 3.30 -10.16 9.04
N SER A 57 3.37 -10.59 10.30
CA SER A 57 4.12 -11.78 10.73
C SER A 57 3.26 -13.04 10.75
N GLN A 58 1.97 -12.95 10.40
CA GLN A 58 1.11 -14.11 10.26
C GLN A 58 1.46 -14.85 8.97
N ASP A 59 1.72 -16.16 9.05
CA ASP A 59 2.22 -16.98 7.93
C ASP A 59 1.47 -16.76 6.61
N GLU A 60 0.13 -16.73 6.64
CA GLU A 60 -0.68 -16.51 5.45
C GLU A 60 -0.44 -15.12 4.84
N ASN A 61 -0.51 -14.06 5.66
CA ASN A 61 -0.34 -12.69 5.19
C ASN A 61 1.11 -12.41 4.76
N PHE A 62 2.09 -12.98 5.45
CA PHE A 62 3.50 -12.91 5.07
C PHE A 62 3.75 -13.53 3.68
N ASN A 63 3.17 -14.71 3.44
CA ASN A 63 3.27 -15.37 2.13
C ASN A 63 2.56 -14.59 1.03
N LEU A 64 1.40 -13.98 1.33
CA LEU A 64 0.70 -13.09 0.40
C LEU A 64 1.55 -11.86 0.05
N ILE A 65 2.16 -11.19 1.03
CA ILE A 65 3.03 -10.04 0.79
C ILE A 65 4.22 -10.42 -0.11
N LYS A 66 4.82 -11.59 0.12
CA LYS A 66 5.89 -12.10 -0.72
C LYS A 66 5.45 -12.30 -2.17
N ALA A 67 4.30 -12.96 -2.38
CA ALA A 67 3.75 -13.17 -3.72
C ALA A 67 3.47 -11.83 -4.43
N LEU A 68 2.77 -10.92 -3.76
CA LEU A 68 2.45 -9.60 -4.30
C LEU A 68 3.71 -8.76 -4.61
N ASN A 69 4.78 -8.89 -3.81
CA ASN A 69 6.04 -8.19 -4.08
C ASN A 69 6.76 -8.76 -5.33
N ILE A 70 6.60 -10.05 -5.65
CA ILE A 70 7.15 -10.64 -6.87
C ILE A 70 6.35 -10.16 -8.09
N ASP A 71 5.02 -10.13 -7.99
CA ASP A 71 4.12 -9.70 -9.07
C ASP A 71 4.30 -8.22 -9.47
N THR A 72 4.96 -7.44 -8.62
CA THR A 72 5.17 -5.99 -8.77
C THR A 72 6.64 -5.63 -8.91
N ASP A 73 7.51 -6.61 -9.16
CA ASP A 73 8.90 -6.34 -9.51
C ASP A 73 9.03 -5.90 -10.97
N ASN A 74 9.81 -4.84 -11.18
CA ASN A 74 9.99 -4.20 -12.47
C ASN A 74 11.42 -3.63 -12.53
N ASP A 75 12.00 -3.57 -13.72
CA ASP A 75 13.40 -3.16 -13.90
C ASP A 75 13.65 -1.69 -13.56
N ASN A 76 12.62 -0.84 -13.67
CA ASN A 76 12.64 0.56 -13.28
C ASN A 76 11.85 0.78 -11.98
N PHE A 77 12.44 1.48 -11.01
CA PHE A 77 11.84 1.72 -9.70
C PHE A 77 10.55 2.56 -9.75
N GLU A 78 10.46 3.54 -10.65
CA GLU A 78 9.25 4.34 -10.85
C GLU A 78 8.13 3.47 -11.44
N ASP A 79 8.44 2.68 -12.48
CA ASP A 79 7.50 1.74 -13.08
C ASP A 79 7.07 0.65 -12.09
N ALA A 80 7.98 0.21 -11.21
CA ALA A 80 7.68 -0.74 -10.14
C ALA A 80 6.73 -0.14 -9.10
N LEU A 81 6.93 1.13 -8.70
CA LEU A 81 6.02 1.81 -7.78
C LEU A 81 4.64 2.02 -8.43
N TYR A 82 4.60 2.45 -9.69
CA TYR A 82 3.36 2.61 -10.43
C TYR A 82 2.61 1.28 -10.60
N ALA A 83 3.31 0.22 -11.02
CA ALA A 83 2.73 -1.11 -11.14
C ALA A 83 2.20 -1.62 -9.80
N THR A 84 2.93 -1.38 -8.70
CA THR A 84 2.46 -1.74 -7.34
C THR A 84 1.16 -1.01 -7.00
N TRP A 85 1.08 0.29 -7.29
CA TRP A 85 -0.12 1.09 -7.06
C TRP A 85 -1.33 0.59 -7.86
N ILE A 86 -1.15 0.34 -9.17
CA ILE A 86 -2.22 -0.18 -10.03
C ILE A 86 -2.67 -1.57 -9.57
N THR A 87 -1.72 -2.46 -9.26
CA THR A 87 -2.03 -3.81 -8.76
C THR A 87 -2.77 -3.76 -7.43
N MET A 88 -2.42 -2.85 -6.52
CA MET A 88 -3.17 -2.61 -5.30
C MET A 88 -4.61 -2.21 -5.62
N GLY A 89 -4.82 -1.18 -6.45
CA GLY A 89 -6.16 -0.72 -6.83
C GLY A 89 -7.03 -1.84 -7.42
N ASN A 90 -6.46 -2.65 -8.32
CA ASN A 90 -7.14 -3.80 -8.89
C ASN A 90 -7.53 -4.84 -7.83
N ASN A 91 -6.63 -5.15 -6.89
CA ASN A 91 -6.92 -6.09 -5.81
C ASN A 91 -7.99 -5.56 -4.85
N LEU A 92 -7.95 -4.27 -4.52
CA LEU A 92 -8.94 -3.61 -3.68
C LEU A 92 -10.35 -3.70 -4.28
N ASN A 93 -10.48 -3.48 -5.59
CA ASN A 93 -11.75 -3.57 -6.32
C ASN A 93 -12.39 -4.97 -6.33
N THR A 94 -11.65 -6.02 -5.96
CA THR A 94 -12.20 -7.38 -5.82
C THR A 94 -12.80 -7.67 -4.44
N SER A 95 -12.68 -6.73 -3.50
CA SER A 95 -13.12 -6.92 -2.12
C SER A 95 -14.64 -6.92 -2.00
N LYS A 96 -15.18 -7.81 -1.16
CA LYS A 96 -16.62 -7.93 -0.91
C LYS A 96 -17.08 -7.25 0.38
N THR A 97 -16.15 -6.99 1.29
CA THR A 97 -16.42 -6.28 2.55
C THR A 97 -15.38 -5.20 2.83
N GLN A 98 -15.70 -4.29 3.74
CA GLN A 98 -14.78 -3.22 4.15
C GLN A 98 -13.55 -3.78 4.87
N GLU A 99 -13.71 -4.83 5.68
CA GLU A 99 -12.61 -5.49 6.37
C GLU A 99 -11.64 -6.14 5.39
N GLU A 100 -12.17 -6.76 4.33
CA GLU A 100 -11.37 -7.32 3.26
C GLU A 100 -10.61 -6.22 2.51
N PHE A 101 -11.29 -5.11 2.21
CA PHE A 101 -10.68 -3.96 1.54
C PHE A 101 -9.52 -3.39 2.36
N ASN A 102 -9.75 -3.14 3.66
CA ASN A 102 -8.74 -2.58 4.56
C ASN A 102 -7.56 -3.54 4.77
N ALA A 103 -7.82 -4.85 4.86
CA ALA A 103 -6.77 -5.85 4.98
C ALA A 103 -5.92 -5.98 3.70
N LYS A 104 -6.55 -5.96 2.52
CA LYS A 104 -5.81 -5.94 1.25
C LYS A 104 -4.95 -4.69 1.15
N PHE A 105 -5.49 -3.51 1.47
CA PHE A 105 -4.71 -2.28 1.50
C PHE A 105 -3.48 -2.43 2.40
N ALA A 106 -3.68 -2.93 3.62
CA ALA A 106 -2.59 -3.15 4.58
C ALA A 106 -1.50 -4.10 4.05
N LEU A 107 -1.84 -5.16 3.29
CA LEU A 107 -0.87 -6.07 2.67
C LEU A 107 0.05 -5.36 1.66
N PHE A 108 -0.46 -4.36 0.94
CA PHE A 108 0.33 -3.61 -0.04
C PHE A 108 1.25 -2.55 0.58
N VAL A 109 0.92 -2.04 1.77
CA VAL A 109 1.71 -1.01 2.47
C VAL A 109 3.22 -1.30 2.53
N PRO A 110 3.69 -2.45 3.03
CA PRO A 110 5.13 -2.73 3.06
C PRO A 110 5.78 -2.80 1.68
N ILE A 111 5.02 -3.22 0.66
CA ILE A 111 5.51 -3.32 -0.73
C ILE A 111 5.69 -1.92 -1.30
N ILE A 112 4.68 -1.06 -1.16
CA ILE A 112 4.72 0.33 -1.60
C ILE A 112 5.89 1.07 -0.93
N LEU A 113 6.01 0.97 0.40
CA LEU A 113 7.11 1.63 1.13
C LEU A 113 8.48 1.16 0.65
N LYS A 114 8.65 -0.14 0.37
CA LYS A 114 9.89 -0.68 -0.19
C LYS A 114 10.23 -0.05 -1.55
N LYS A 115 9.26 0.13 -2.44
CA LYS A 115 9.47 0.76 -3.76
C LYS A 115 9.76 2.26 -3.64
N MET A 116 9.03 2.98 -2.77
CA MET A 116 9.30 4.40 -2.48
C MET A 116 10.73 4.62 -1.94
N GLU A 117 11.18 3.74 -1.05
CA GLU A 117 12.52 3.82 -0.48
C GLU A 117 13.62 3.51 -1.52
N ALA A 118 13.37 2.60 -2.46
CA ALA A 118 14.29 2.33 -3.56
C ALA A 118 14.52 3.57 -4.45
N ILE A 119 13.46 4.31 -4.78
CA ILE A 119 13.55 5.56 -5.55
C ILE A 119 14.37 6.60 -4.77
N ARG A 120 14.08 6.77 -3.47
CA ARG A 120 14.79 7.75 -2.62
C ARG A 120 16.30 7.50 -2.57
N ARG A 121 16.74 6.25 -2.52
CA ARG A 121 18.17 5.89 -2.42
C ARG A 121 18.97 6.22 -3.68
N ILE A 122 18.31 6.49 -4.80
CA ILE A 122 18.95 6.85 -6.09
C ILE A 122 18.97 8.36 -6.27
N ALA A 123 18.02 9.06 -5.64
CA ALA A 123 17.93 10.52 -5.68
C ALA A 123 18.94 11.23 -4.75
N VAL A 124 19.76 10.49 -3.99
CA VAL A 124 20.79 10.97 -3.06
C VAL A 124 22.16 10.56 -3.58
#